data_AF-A0A9D8TDK3-F1
#
_entry.id   AF-A0A9D8TDK3-F1
#
_cell.length_a   1.000
_cell.length_b   1.000
_cell.length_c   1.000
_cell.angle_alpha   90.00
_cell.angle_beta   90.00
_cell.angle_gamma   90.00
#
_symmetry.space_group_name_H-M   'P 1'
#
loop_
_entity.id
_entity.type
_entity.pdbx_description
1 polymer ?
#
loop_
_entity_poly.entity_id
_entity_poly.type
_entity_poly.pdbx_seq_one_letter_code
_entity_poly.pdbx_strand_id
1 'polypeptide(L)'
;MKIIDIIAILGALAWLPQIISWVYNWLKKPKISIYHDGEAEVGYTKNGNVFNLRFSFLARDKHALIDDIELVLTDKDGAHHTLKWMWYSETFYELQGPAGNSTMAKQQNAIAINAFRDVLIEKFIGFQSESFLEKRKQLAYKLTTLVENQKTSGNIDMNVIKSSQEYNDLIRLYKNSLLWKPGEYSVIARVHIADTNETIEHAFSFRLSELEIDTLNKNIEFAKSVVDCEFIDTTQQLTGAWLWAKPTINS
;
A
#
# COMPACT_ATOMS: atom_id res chain seq x y z
N MET A 1 51.18 43.64 -13.87
CA MET A 1 50.34 43.08 -12.79
C MET A 1 51.06 43.31 -11.48
N LYS A 2 50.46 44.01 -10.52
CA LYS A 2 51.10 44.24 -9.21
C LYS A 2 51.06 42.92 -8.43
N ILE A 3 52.02 42.69 -7.53
CA ILE A 3 52.06 41.50 -6.66
C ILE A 3 50.74 41.32 -5.90
N ILE A 4 50.09 42.44 -5.52
CA ILE A 4 48.78 42.48 -4.88
C ILE A 4 47.68 41.87 -5.77
N ASP A 5 47.71 42.11 -7.08
CA ASP A 5 46.73 41.55 -8.02
C ASP A 5 46.90 40.03 -8.14
N ILE A 6 48.15 39.54 -8.12
CA ILE A 6 48.46 38.11 -8.14
C ILE A 6 47.97 37.43 -6.85
N ILE A 7 48.20 38.05 -5.69
CA ILE A 7 47.74 37.54 -4.39
C ILE A 7 46.20 37.51 -4.34
N ALA A 8 45.53 38.53 -4.87
CA ALA A 8 44.07 38.56 -4.96
C ALA A 8 43.51 37.45 -5.86
N ILE A 9 44.14 37.20 -7.01
CA ILE A 9 43.75 36.10 -7.93
C ILE A 9 43.98 34.73 -7.27
N LEU A 10 45.12 34.51 -6.62
CA LEU A 10 45.41 33.27 -5.91
C LEU A 10 44.45 33.05 -4.72
N GLY A 11 44.10 34.10 -4.00
CA GLY A 11 43.11 34.06 -2.93
C GLY A 11 41.71 33.70 -3.45
N ALA A 12 41.30 34.25 -4.59
CA ALA A 12 40.03 33.90 -5.23
C ALA A 12 40.03 32.44 -5.75
N LEU A 13 41.14 31.98 -6.33
CA LEU A 13 41.30 30.60 -6.81
C LEU A 13 41.31 29.57 -5.68
N ALA A 14 41.71 29.94 -4.46
CA ALA A 14 41.66 29.05 -3.29
C ALA A 14 40.24 28.60 -2.93
N TRP A 15 39.22 29.40 -3.26
CA TRP A 15 37.81 29.07 -3.05
C TRP A 15 37.20 28.24 -4.18
N LEU A 16 37.86 28.16 -5.34
CA LEU A 16 37.33 27.49 -6.52
C LEU A 16 36.98 26.00 -6.26
N PRO A 17 37.84 25.19 -5.60
CA PRO A 17 37.52 23.79 -5.30
C PRO A 17 36.28 23.66 -4.40
N GLN A 18 36.11 24.57 -3.44
CA GLN A 18 34.98 24.58 -2.52
C GLN A 18 33.67 24.95 -3.23
N ILE A 19 33.70 25.98 -4.08
CA ILE A 19 32.55 26.39 -4.89
C ILE A 19 32.13 25.28 -5.85
N ILE A 20 33.10 24.66 -6.53
CA ILE A 20 32.85 23.53 -7.43
C ILE A 20 32.20 22.37 -6.66
N SER A 21 32.72 22.05 -5.47
CA SER A 21 32.15 21.01 -4.59
C SER A 21 30.72 21.34 -4.17
N TRP A 22 30.41 22.59 -3.83
CA TRP A 22 29.06 23.01 -3.48
C TRP A 22 28.10 22.88 -4.66
N VAL A 23 28.49 23.36 -5.85
CA VAL A 23 27.67 23.25 -7.06
C VAL A 23 27.44 21.78 -7.42
N TYR A 24 28.49 20.96 -7.37
CA TYR A 24 28.40 19.54 -7.65
C TYR A 24 27.47 18.81 -6.67
N ASN A 25 27.64 19.05 -5.36
CA ASN A 25 26.80 18.43 -4.33
C ASN A 25 25.36 18.94 -4.40
N TRP A 26 25.14 20.20 -4.78
CA TRP A 26 23.80 20.74 -4.97
C TRP A 26 23.08 20.08 -6.14
N LEU A 27 23.77 19.88 -7.28
CA LEU A 27 23.23 19.21 -8.47
C LEU A 27 23.08 17.69 -8.34
N LYS A 28 23.76 17.06 -7.37
CA LYS A 28 23.69 15.61 -7.16
C LYS A 28 22.26 15.19 -6.78
N LYS A 29 21.69 14.24 -7.51
CA LYS A 29 20.37 13.65 -7.22
C LYS A 29 20.48 12.47 -6.25
N PRO A 30 19.46 12.20 -5.43
CA PRO A 30 19.40 10.94 -4.69
C PRO A 30 19.36 9.76 -5.67
N LYS A 31 20.03 8.66 -5.31
CA LYS A 31 19.91 7.37 -6.02
C LYS A 31 19.28 6.38 -5.08
N ILE A 32 18.16 5.78 -5.46
CA ILE A 32 17.42 4.89 -4.57
C ILE A 32 17.50 3.48 -5.13
N SER A 33 17.91 2.56 -4.27
CA SER A 33 17.80 1.12 -4.51
C SER A 33 16.60 0.60 -3.74
N ILE A 34 15.78 -0.19 -4.41
CA ILE A 34 14.57 -0.80 -3.87
C ILE A 34 14.82 -2.31 -3.78
N TYR A 35 14.46 -2.88 -2.64
CA TYR A 35 14.46 -4.31 -2.38
C TYR A 35 13.10 -4.72 -1.86
N HIS A 36 12.79 -6.01 -1.92
CA HIS A 36 11.56 -6.58 -1.39
C HIS A 36 11.84 -7.91 -0.70
N ASP A 37 10.94 -8.29 0.20
CA ASP A 37 10.97 -9.59 0.86
C ASP A 37 10.48 -10.71 -0.08
N GLY A 38 10.88 -11.95 0.21
CA GLY A 38 10.57 -13.12 -0.61
C GLY A 38 9.13 -13.64 -0.46
N GLU A 39 8.34 -13.11 0.45
CA GLU A 39 6.94 -13.50 0.68
C GLU A 39 6.04 -12.25 0.68
N ALA A 40 4.92 -12.32 -0.04
CA ALA A 40 3.87 -11.31 0.03
C ALA A 40 2.64 -11.83 0.79
N GLU A 41 1.75 -10.92 1.18
CA GLU A 41 0.40 -11.28 1.62
C GLU A 41 -0.62 -10.80 0.61
N VAL A 42 -1.30 -11.75 -0.04
CA VAL A 42 -2.38 -11.48 -0.98
C VAL A 42 -3.71 -11.73 -0.28
N GLY A 43 -4.63 -10.80 -0.39
CA GLY A 43 -5.89 -10.83 0.34
C GLY A 43 -7.07 -10.29 -0.45
N TYR A 44 -8.26 -10.64 0.03
CA TYR A 44 -9.51 -9.99 -0.35
C TYR A 44 -10.26 -9.64 0.93
N THR A 45 -10.41 -8.36 1.23
CA THR A 45 -10.92 -7.87 2.52
C THR A 45 -12.16 -7.00 2.33
N LYS A 46 -12.69 -6.42 3.42
CA LYS A 46 -13.73 -5.38 3.32
C LYS A 46 -13.29 -4.15 2.51
N ASN A 47 -11.99 -3.98 2.30
CA ASN A 47 -11.42 -2.92 1.46
C ASN A 47 -11.11 -3.40 0.02
N GLY A 48 -11.55 -4.61 -0.35
CA GLY A 48 -11.36 -5.19 -1.68
C GLY A 48 -10.05 -5.96 -1.78
N ASN A 49 -9.47 -5.99 -2.99
CA ASN A 49 -8.21 -6.66 -3.25
C ASN A 49 -7.06 -5.98 -2.51
N VAL A 50 -6.25 -6.79 -1.84
CA VAL A 50 -5.12 -6.35 -1.05
C VAL A 50 -3.88 -7.11 -1.49
N PHE A 51 -2.78 -6.38 -1.63
CA PHE A 51 -1.45 -6.94 -1.79
C PHE A 51 -0.55 -6.24 -0.76
N ASN A 52 0.05 -6.98 0.17
CA ASN A 52 1.00 -6.42 1.11
C ASN A 52 2.39 -7.01 0.84
N LEU A 53 3.41 -6.17 0.88
CA LEU A 53 4.78 -6.60 0.70
C LEU A 53 5.72 -5.72 1.52
N ARG A 54 6.78 -6.33 2.05
CA ARG A 54 7.84 -5.60 2.71
C ARG A 54 8.81 -5.10 1.67
N PHE A 55 9.00 -3.78 1.65
CA PHE A 55 9.99 -3.10 0.83
C PHE A 55 11.10 -2.56 1.71
N SER A 56 12.32 -2.60 1.18
CA SER A 56 13.47 -1.94 1.77
C SER A 56 14.03 -0.90 0.79
N PHE A 57 14.21 0.33 1.27
CA PHE A 57 14.71 1.44 0.47
C PHE A 57 16.07 1.88 0.98
N LEU A 58 17.01 2.05 0.05
CA LEU A 58 18.35 2.56 0.34
C LEU A 58 18.62 3.78 -0.54
N ALA A 59 18.65 4.95 0.07
CA ALA A 59 19.04 6.18 -0.60
C ALA A 59 20.57 6.37 -0.52
N ARG A 60 21.20 6.58 -1.67
CA ARG A 60 22.60 6.96 -1.82
C ARG A 60 22.68 8.41 -2.25
N ASP A 61 23.84 9.02 -2.01
CA ASP A 61 24.18 10.40 -2.36
C ASP A 61 23.45 11.48 -1.53
N LYS A 62 22.12 11.41 -1.44
CA LYS A 62 21.24 12.28 -0.64
C LYS A 62 20.08 11.47 -0.06
N HIS A 63 19.40 12.03 0.94
CA HIS A 63 18.11 11.50 1.36
C HIS A 63 17.08 11.71 0.24
N ALA A 64 16.00 10.93 0.27
CA ALA A 64 14.91 11.06 -0.68
C ALA A 64 13.57 10.89 0.00
N LEU A 65 12.63 11.75 -0.36
CA LEU A 65 11.24 11.63 0.04
C LEU A 65 10.45 10.83 -1.00
N ILE A 66 9.97 9.66 -0.61
CA ILE A 66 9.02 8.86 -1.38
C ILE A 66 7.62 9.28 -0.95
N ASP A 67 6.77 9.70 -1.88
CA ASP A 67 5.43 10.25 -1.59
C ASP A 67 4.30 9.55 -2.37
N ASP A 68 4.63 8.61 -3.26
CA ASP A 68 3.65 7.69 -3.83
C ASP A 68 4.30 6.35 -4.22
N ILE A 69 3.56 5.26 -4.01
CA ILE A 69 3.93 3.95 -4.54
C ILE A 69 2.69 3.29 -5.13
N GLU A 70 2.79 2.91 -6.40
CA GLU A 70 1.76 2.18 -7.13
C GLU A 70 2.29 0.81 -7.56
N LEU A 71 1.48 -0.24 -7.44
CA LEU A 71 1.73 -1.53 -8.07
C LEU A 71 0.89 -1.64 -9.34
N VAL A 72 1.56 -1.86 -10.45
CA VAL A 72 0.92 -2.22 -11.72
C VAL A 72 1.09 -3.73 -11.89
N LEU A 73 -0.02 -4.45 -11.70
CA LEU A 73 -0.07 -5.90 -11.85
C LEU A 73 -0.57 -6.25 -13.24
N THR A 74 0.01 -7.29 -13.82
CA THR A 74 -0.45 -7.93 -15.06
C THR A 74 -0.71 -9.40 -14.75
N ASP A 75 -1.96 -9.83 -14.90
CA ASP A 75 -2.36 -11.22 -14.68
C ASP A 75 -1.94 -12.13 -15.86
N LYS A 76 -2.10 -13.45 -15.70
CA LYS A 76 -1.79 -14.43 -16.76
C LYS A 76 -2.59 -14.23 -18.05
N ASP A 77 -3.75 -13.57 -17.98
CA ASP A 77 -4.63 -13.30 -19.12
C ASP A 77 -4.26 -11.97 -19.80
N GLY A 78 -3.27 -11.23 -19.26
CA GLY A 78 -2.82 -9.93 -19.74
C GLY A 78 -3.63 -8.74 -19.21
N ALA A 79 -4.52 -8.95 -18.23
CA ALA A 79 -5.29 -7.87 -17.63
C ALA A 79 -4.42 -7.04 -16.69
N HIS A 80 -4.52 -5.71 -16.82
CA HIS A 80 -3.80 -4.77 -15.97
C HIS A 80 -4.65 -4.31 -14.78
N HIS A 81 -4.04 -4.32 -13.60
CA HIS A 81 -4.64 -3.84 -12.37
C HIS A 81 -3.68 -2.91 -11.66
N THR A 82 -4.18 -1.78 -11.15
CA THR A 82 -3.39 -0.85 -10.35
C THR A 82 -3.83 -0.90 -8.90
N LEU A 83 -2.88 -1.07 -7.99
CA LEU A 83 -3.08 -0.95 -6.54
C LEU A 83 -2.23 0.20 -6.01
N LYS A 84 -2.83 1.08 -5.23
CA LYS A 84 -2.17 2.21 -4.58
C LYS A 84 -1.75 1.82 -3.17
N TRP A 85 -0.62 2.34 -2.70
CA TRP A 85 -0.26 2.23 -1.29
C TRP A 85 -1.33 2.92 -0.42
N MET A 86 -1.72 2.28 0.68
CA MET A 86 -2.76 2.84 1.57
C MET A 86 -2.21 3.09 2.97
N TRP A 87 -1.34 2.20 3.42
CA TRP A 87 -0.72 2.26 4.72
C TRP A 87 0.63 1.57 4.66
N TYR A 88 1.49 1.90 5.60
CA TYR A 88 2.68 1.13 5.89
C TYR A 88 2.83 0.94 7.39
N SER A 89 3.53 -0.11 7.79
CA SER A 89 3.89 -0.36 9.17
C SER A 89 5.38 -0.52 9.34
N GLU A 90 5.83 -0.14 10.53
CA GLU A 90 7.21 -0.30 10.99
C GLU A 90 7.19 -1.24 12.18
N THR A 91 7.96 -2.33 12.10
CA THR A 91 8.20 -3.20 13.25
C THR A 91 9.24 -2.54 14.15
N PHE A 92 8.88 -2.27 15.40
CA PHE A 92 9.80 -1.68 16.37
C PHE A 92 10.55 -2.74 17.17
N TYR A 93 9.83 -3.74 17.69
CA TYR A 93 10.39 -4.82 18.50
C TYR A 93 9.63 -6.11 18.30
N GLU A 94 10.36 -7.22 18.23
CA GLU A 94 9.83 -8.57 18.38
C GLU A 94 10.15 -9.07 19.79
N LEU A 95 9.12 -9.23 20.61
CA LEU A 95 9.24 -9.83 21.94
C LEU A 95 9.09 -11.34 21.81
N GLN A 96 10.17 -12.08 22.05
CA GLN A 96 10.09 -13.53 22.18
C GLN A 96 9.69 -13.87 23.63
N GLY A 97 8.47 -14.37 23.81
CA GLY A 97 7.97 -14.86 25.09
C GLY A 97 7.71 -16.37 25.08
N PRO A 98 7.57 -17.01 26.26
CA PRO A 98 7.23 -18.44 26.37
C PRO A 98 5.90 -18.83 25.69
N ALA A 99 5.02 -17.86 25.44
CA ALA A 99 3.72 -18.03 24.79
C ALA A 99 3.72 -17.73 23.28
N GLY A 100 4.88 -17.40 22.70
CA GLY A 100 5.04 -17.04 21.29
C GLY A 100 5.67 -15.65 21.07
N ASN A 101 5.92 -15.32 19.81
CA ASN A 101 6.49 -14.04 19.41
C ASN A 101 5.38 -12.99 19.33
N SER A 102 5.57 -11.86 20.02
CA SER A 102 4.69 -10.68 19.94
C SER A 102 5.42 -9.54 19.25
N THR A 103 4.93 -9.15 18.07
CA THR A 103 5.51 -8.06 17.29
C THR A 103 4.77 -6.76 17.59
N MET A 104 5.46 -5.76 18.13
CA MET A 104 4.93 -4.40 18.18
C MET A 104 5.27 -3.68 16.88
N ALA A 105 4.24 -3.40 16.09
CA ALA A 105 4.33 -2.60 14.88
C ALA A 105 3.41 -1.38 14.97
N LYS A 106 3.85 -0.23 14.45
CA LYS A 106 2.99 0.94 14.28
C LYS A 106 2.58 1.06 12.83
N GLN A 107 1.31 0.83 12.58
CA GLN A 107 0.68 1.09 11.29
C GLN A 107 0.30 2.56 11.16
N GLN A 108 0.56 3.14 9.99
CA GLN A 108 0.26 4.53 9.68
C GLN A 108 -0.29 4.61 8.26
N ASN A 109 -1.16 5.59 8.00
CA ASN A 109 -1.61 5.87 6.63
C ASN A 109 -0.42 6.28 5.77
N ALA A 110 -0.41 5.83 4.51
CA ALA A 110 0.65 6.18 3.58
C ALA A 110 0.51 7.65 3.17
N ILE A 111 1.55 8.43 3.44
CA ILE A 111 1.65 9.85 3.07
C ILE A 111 3.00 10.09 2.42
N ALA A 112 4.07 9.77 3.15
CA ALA A 112 5.43 9.81 2.65
C ALA A 112 6.34 8.90 3.47
N ILE A 113 7.42 8.43 2.86
CA ILE A 113 8.51 7.68 3.47
C ILE A 113 9.80 8.45 3.22
N ASN A 114 10.51 8.82 4.28
CA ASN A 114 11.83 9.44 4.17
C ASN A 114 12.91 8.35 4.11
N ALA A 115 13.50 8.15 2.94
CA ALA A 115 14.66 7.28 2.75
C ALA A 115 15.93 8.04 3.13
N PHE A 116 16.45 7.75 4.33
CA PHE A 116 17.66 8.39 4.82
C PHE A 116 18.89 7.96 4.01
N ARG A 117 19.82 8.91 3.83
CA ARG A 117 21.08 8.64 3.14
C ARG A 117 21.87 7.56 3.87
N ASP A 118 22.33 6.56 3.12
CA ASP A 118 23.21 5.48 3.57
C ASP A 118 22.60 4.61 4.70
N VAL A 119 21.28 4.67 4.89
CA VAL A 119 20.53 3.84 5.84
C VAL A 119 19.48 3.05 5.08
N LEU A 120 19.48 1.73 5.26
CA LEU A 120 18.42 0.86 4.74
C LEU A 120 17.21 0.99 5.64
N ILE A 121 16.07 1.42 5.09
CA ILE A 121 14.80 1.49 5.80
C ILE A 121 13.88 0.38 5.31
N GLU A 122 13.24 -0.34 6.23
CA GLU A 122 12.26 -1.37 5.90
C GLU A 122 10.85 -0.91 6.26
N LYS A 123 9.89 -1.25 5.40
CA LYS A 123 8.48 -0.87 5.54
C LYS A 123 7.62 -2.02 5.03
N PHE A 124 6.66 -2.46 5.84
CA PHE A 124 5.62 -3.36 5.36
C PHE A 124 4.47 -2.53 4.82
N ILE A 125 4.23 -2.59 3.51
CA ILE A 125 3.33 -1.67 2.80
C ILE A 125 2.12 -2.44 2.30
N GLY A 126 0.92 -1.92 2.59
CA GLY A 126 -0.33 -2.48 2.09
C GLY A 126 -0.90 -1.69 0.93
N PHE A 127 -1.20 -2.39 -0.14
CA PHE A 127 -1.71 -1.85 -1.40
C PHE A 127 -3.15 -2.28 -1.65
N GLN A 128 -3.99 -1.36 -2.11
CA GLN A 128 -5.42 -1.62 -2.36
C GLN A 128 -5.91 -0.91 -3.63
N SER A 129 -7.05 -1.34 -4.15
CA SER A 129 -7.67 -0.71 -5.31
C SER A 129 -8.44 0.56 -4.89
N GLU A 130 -7.96 1.72 -5.32
CA GLU A 130 -8.61 3.01 -5.07
C GLU A 130 -10.04 3.04 -5.66
N SER A 131 -10.21 2.52 -6.88
CA SER A 131 -11.52 2.45 -7.54
C SER A 131 -12.55 1.64 -6.75
N PHE A 132 -12.13 0.55 -6.10
CA PHE A 132 -12.99 -0.25 -5.24
C PHE A 132 -13.36 0.52 -3.98
N LEU A 133 -12.38 1.15 -3.34
CA LEU A 133 -12.58 1.92 -2.10
C LEU A 133 -13.57 3.06 -2.30
N GLU A 134 -13.44 3.83 -3.37
CA GLU A 134 -14.36 4.93 -3.69
C GLU A 134 -15.76 4.43 -3.99
N LYS A 135 -15.91 3.37 -4.79
CA LYS A 135 -17.21 2.78 -5.08
C LYS A 135 -17.87 2.20 -3.82
N ARG A 136 -17.09 1.53 -2.98
CA ARG A 136 -17.55 1.01 -1.68
C ARG A 136 -18.03 2.15 -0.79
N LYS A 137 -17.27 3.24 -0.67
CA LYS A 137 -17.63 4.42 0.12
C LYS A 137 -18.95 5.03 -0.33
N GLN A 138 -19.16 5.14 -1.65
CA GLN A 138 -20.42 5.64 -2.21
C GLN A 138 -21.62 4.73 -1.90
N LEU A 139 -21.46 3.41 -2.06
CA LEU A 139 -22.54 2.45 -1.77
C LEU A 139 -22.82 2.35 -0.26
N ALA A 140 -21.78 2.35 0.56
CA ALA A 140 -21.89 2.37 2.02
C ALA A 140 -22.65 3.61 2.49
N TYR A 141 -22.34 4.80 1.94
CA TYR A 141 -23.06 6.02 2.26
C TYR A 141 -24.56 5.92 1.97
N LYS A 142 -24.94 5.41 0.79
CA LYS A 142 -26.35 5.19 0.42
C LYS A 142 -27.06 4.24 1.38
N LEU A 143 -26.40 3.13 1.73
CA LEU A 143 -26.93 2.15 2.67
C LEU A 143 -27.09 2.76 4.07
N THR A 144 -26.10 3.51 4.57
CA THR A 144 -26.17 4.23 5.84
C THR A 144 -27.36 5.19 5.87
N THR A 145 -27.55 6.00 4.82
CA THR A 145 -28.70 6.92 4.73
C THR A 145 -30.04 6.17 4.77
N LEU A 146 -30.16 5.03 4.08
CA LEU A 146 -31.37 4.21 4.15
C LEU A 146 -31.62 3.68 5.57
N VAL A 147 -30.59 3.14 6.23
CA VAL A 147 -30.66 2.62 7.60
C VAL A 147 -31.06 3.73 8.58
N GLU A 148 -30.48 4.92 8.46
CA GLU A 148 -30.79 6.08 9.31
C GLU A 148 -32.23 6.56 9.10
N ASN A 149 -32.72 6.64 7.87
CA ASN A 149 -34.10 7.03 7.58
C ASN A 149 -35.13 6.06 8.21
N GLN A 150 -34.84 4.76 8.21
CA GLN A 150 -35.68 3.75 8.86
C GLN A 150 -35.64 3.88 10.40
N LYS A 151 -34.47 4.19 10.97
CA LYS A 151 -34.32 4.49 12.40
C LYS A 151 -35.20 5.67 12.82
N THR A 152 -35.20 6.76 12.04
CA THR A 152 -36.04 7.94 12.31
C THR A 152 -37.53 7.64 12.18
N SER A 153 -37.90 6.70 11.32
CA SER A 153 -39.29 6.29 11.09
C SER A 153 -39.82 5.28 12.14
N GLY A 154 -38.99 4.85 13.10
CA GLY A 154 -39.38 4.02 14.25
C GLY A 154 -39.53 2.52 13.99
N ASN A 155 -39.41 2.06 12.74
CA ASN A 155 -39.50 0.65 12.35
C ASN A 155 -38.23 0.25 11.59
N ILE A 156 -37.22 -0.22 12.31
CA ILE A 156 -36.06 -0.88 11.68
C ILE A 156 -36.47 -2.32 11.39
N ASP A 157 -36.75 -2.62 10.13
CA ASP A 157 -36.89 -4.00 9.68
C ASP A 157 -35.62 -4.42 8.93
N MET A 158 -34.80 -5.24 9.59
CA MET A 158 -33.56 -5.76 9.04
C MET A 158 -33.79 -6.53 7.72
N ASN A 159 -34.95 -7.16 7.54
CA ASN A 159 -35.28 -7.88 6.30
C ASN A 159 -35.56 -6.91 5.15
N VAL A 160 -36.14 -5.75 5.44
CA VAL A 160 -36.35 -4.68 4.44
C VAL A 160 -35.01 -4.11 4.00
N ILE A 161 -34.07 -3.90 4.93
CA ILE A 161 -32.73 -3.41 4.57
C ILE A 161 -31.98 -4.45 3.73
N LYS A 162 -32.01 -5.73 4.10
CA LYS A 162 -31.36 -6.81 3.34
C LYS A 162 -31.97 -7.06 1.96
N SER A 163 -33.23 -6.69 1.74
CA SER A 163 -33.90 -6.75 0.43
C SER A 163 -33.75 -5.46 -0.38
N SER A 164 -33.19 -4.40 0.20
CA SER A 164 -32.96 -3.12 -0.49
C SER A 164 -31.96 -3.23 -1.64
N GLN A 165 -32.06 -2.31 -2.59
CA GLN A 165 -31.12 -2.23 -3.70
C GLN A 165 -29.72 -1.84 -3.20
N GLU A 166 -29.64 -0.94 -2.21
CA GLU A 166 -28.42 -0.41 -1.62
C GLU A 166 -27.56 -1.52 -1.00
N TYR A 167 -28.20 -2.42 -0.24
CA TYR A 167 -27.53 -3.59 0.32
C TYR A 167 -27.05 -4.53 -0.78
N ASN A 168 -27.93 -4.86 -1.73
CA ASN A 168 -27.61 -5.78 -2.82
C ASN A 168 -26.49 -5.26 -3.73
N ASP A 169 -26.44 -3.95 -3.99
CA ASP A 169 -25.36 -3.31 -4.75
C ASP A 169 -24.02 -3.44 -4.03
N LEU A 170 -23.99 -3.25 -2.70
CA LEU A 170 -22.78 -3.40 -1.91
C LEU A 170 -22.30 -4.85 -1.89
N ILE A 171 -23.19 -5.83 -1.70
CA ILE A 171 -22.83 -7.25 -1.77
C ILE A 171 -22.37 -7.64 -3.18
N ARG A 172 -23.03 -7.14 -4.22
CA ARG A 172 -22.64 -7.38 -5.62
C ARG A 172 -21.27 -6.79 -5.94
N LEU A 173 -20.91 -5.65 -5.35
CA LEU A 173 -19.57 -5.09 -5.45
C LEU A 173 -18.53 -6.09 -4.95
N TYR A 174 -18.72 -6.68 -3.76
CA TYR A 174 -17.78 -7.67 -3.23
C TYR A 174 -17.70 -8.94 -4.10
N LYS A 175 -18.83 -9.46 -4.56
CA LYS A 175 -18.85 -10.69 -5.38
C LYS A 175 -18.13 -10.54 -6.72
N ASN A 176 -18.17 -9.36 -7.32
CA ASN A 176 -17.71 -9.14 -8.69
C ASN A 176 -16.35 -8.45 -8.79
N SER A 177 -15.71 -8.08 -7.67
CA SER A 177 -14.48 -7.28 -7.70
C SER A 177 -13.22 -8.06 -7.34
N LEU A 178 -13.30 -9.37 -7.10
CA LEU A 178 -12.11 -10.18 -6.86
C LEU A 178 -11.28 -10.24 -8.15
N LEU A 179 -10.04 -9.72 -8.09
CA LEU A 179 -9.13 -9.72 -9.25
C LEU A 179 -8.20 -10.95 -9.26
N TRP A 180 -8.03 -11.59 -8.11
CA TRP A 180 -7.11 -12.71 -7.94
C TRP A 180 -7.64 -13.97 -8.64
N LYS A 181 -6.76 -14.62 -9.41
CA LYS A 181 -7.00 -15.83 -10.18
C LYS A 181 -5.77 -16.74 -10.09
N PRO A 182 -5.90 -18.05 -10.36
CA PRO A 182 -4.74 -18.93 -10.36
C PRO A 182 -3.84 -18.57 -11.55
N GLY A 183 -2.53 -18.49 -11.32
CA GLY A 183 -1.58 -18.15 -12.37
C GLY A 183 -0.42 -17.27 -11.93
N GLU A 184 0.43 -16.96 -12.89
CA GLU A 184 1.54 -16.02 -12.74
C GLU A 184 1.04 -14.57 -12.83
N TYR A 185 1.64 -13.72 -12.01
CA TYR A 185 1.45 -12.28 -12.00
C TYR A 185 2.80 -11.60 -12.17
N SER A 186 2.88 -10.66 -13.11
CA SER A 186 4.01 -9.74 -13.22
C SER A 186 3.64 -8.41 -12.56
N VAL A 187 4.53 -7.88 -11.74
CA VAL A 187 4.30 -6.64 -10.98
C VAL A 187 5.41 -5.66 -11.25
N ILE A 188 5.02 -4.41 -11.50
CA ILE A 188 5.92 -3.27 -11.54
C ILE A 188 5.52 -2.32 -10.40
N ALA A 189 6.38 -2.20 -9.39
CA ALA A 189 6.26 -1.17 -8.37
C ALA A 189 6.83 0.14 -8.91
N ARG A 190 5.98 1.15 -9.04
CA ARG A 190 6.34 2.52 -9.41
C ARG A 190 6.46 3.35 -8.16
N VAL A 191 7.67 3.76 -7.82
CA VAL A 191 8.00 4.55 -6.64
C VAL A 191 8.28 5.99 -7.09
N HIS A 192 7.44 6.93 -6.70
CA HIS A 192 7.61 8.35 -7.00
C HIS A 192 8.47 9.04 -5.93
N ILE A 193 9.41 9.86 -6.38
CA ILE A 193 10.35 10.61 -5.54
C ILE A 193 10.03 12.10 -5.64
N ALA A 194 9.49 12.68 -4.56
CA ALA A 194 9.04 14.06 -4.52
C ALA A 194 10.16 15.07 -4.85
N ASP A 195 11.37 14.83 -4.32
CA ASP A 195 12.49 15.77 -4.44
C ASP A 195 13.00 15.94 -5.87
N THR A 196 12.88 14.90 -6.70
CA THR A 196 13.36 14.89 -8.09
C THR A 196 12.25 14.83 -9.12
N ASN A 197 11.01 14.57 -8.69
CA ASN A 197 9.86 14.28 -9.53
C ASN A 197 10.17 13.13 -10.53
N GLU A 198 10.93 12.14 -10.06
CA GLU A 198 11.29 10.94 -10.82
C GLU A 198 10.49 9.75 -10.31
N THR A 199 10.14 8.84 -11.21
CA THR A 199 9.54 7.55 -10.89
C THR A 199 10.56 6.45 -11.13
N ILE A 200 10.81 5.64 -10.11
CA ILE A 200 11.68 4.47 -10.17
C ILE A 200 10.80 3.23 -10.27
N GLU A 201 11.11 2.37 -11.22
CA GLU A 201 10.40 1.11 -11.40
C GLU A 201 11.18 -0.05 -10.79
N HIS A 202 10.50 -0.89 -10.03
CA HIS A 202 11.03 -2.11 -9.44
C HIS A 202 10.11 -3.29 -9.81
N ALA A 203 10.62 -4.22 -10.60
CA ALA A 203 9.84 -5.36 -11.11
C ALA A 203 10.04 -6.61 -10.25
N PHE A 204 8.99 -7.41 -10.15
CA PHE A 204 8.99 -8.75 -9.54
C PHE A 204 7.79 -9.55 -10.05
N SER A 205 7.75 -10.85 -9.76
CA SER A 205 6.63 -11.72 -10.13
C SER A 205 6.26 -12.67 -9.01
N PHE A 206 5.05 -13.21 -9.05
CA PHE A 206 4.58 -14.22 -8.11
C PHE A 206 3.50 -15.09 -8.73
N ARG A 207 3.23 -16.22 -8.10
CA ARG A 207 2.20 -17.15 -8.55
C ARG A 207 1.17 -17.40 -7.47
N LEU A 208 -0.10 -17.45 -7.86
CA LEU A 208 -1.18 -17.96 -7.02
C LEU A 208 -1.62 -19.35 -7.50
N SER A 209 -1.73 -20.28 -6.56
CA SER A 209 -2.28 -21.61 -6.76
C SER A 209 -3.82 -21.61 -6.69
N GLU A 210 -4.45 -22.67 -7.20
CA GLU A 210 -5.91 -22.86 -7.08
C GLU A 210 -6.36 -22.88 -5.61
N LEU A 211 -5.60 -23.54 -4.74
CA LEU A 211 -5.89 -23.62 -3.30
C LEU A 211 -5.88 -22.25 -2.61
N GLU A 212 -4.94 -21.38 -2.99
CA GLU A 212 -4.88 -20.02 -2.48
C GLU A 212 -6.08 -19.20 -2.96
N ILE A 213 -6.48 -19.34 -4.22
CA ILE A 213 -7.66 -18.66 -4.74
C ILE A 213 -8.95 -19.15 -4.08
N ASP A 214 -9.10 -20.46 -3.86
CA ASP A 214 -10.23 -21.03 -3.10
C ASP A 214 -10.27 -20.49 -1.66
N THR A 215 -9.09 -20.27 -1.07
CA THR A 215 -8.96 -19.63 0.24
C THR A 215 -9.43 -18.18 0.21
N LEU A 216 -9.02 -17.40 -0.80
CA LEU A 216 -9.43 -16.01 -0.96
C LEU A 216 -10.92 -15.87 -1.30
N ASN A 217 -11.51 -16.81 -2.04
CA ASN A 217 -12.94 -16.84 -2.36
C ASN A 217 -13.81 -16.92 -1.09
N LYS A 218 -13.36 -17.62 -0.04
CA LYS A 218 -14.07 -17.68 1.25
C LYS A 218 -14.21 -16.30 1.91
N ASN A 219 -13.29 -15.38 1.62
CA ASN A 219 -13.37 -14.02 2.14
C ASN A 219 -14.54 -13.22 1.54
N ILE A 220 -15.08 -13.59 0.37
CA ILE A 220 -16.25 -12.92 -0.21
C ILE A 220 -17.46 -13.10 0.72
N GLU A 221 -17.68 -14.32 1.21
CA GLU A 221 -18.76 -14.60 2.16
C GLU A 221 -18.47 -13.95 3.52
N PHE A 222 -17.22 -13.93 3.97
CA PHE A 222 -16.87 -13.22 5.19
C PHE A 222 -17.09 -11.70 5.07
N ALA A 223 -16.83 -11.09 3.91
CA ALA A 223 -17.11 -9.69 3.66
C ALA A 223 -18.60 -9.35 3.76
N LYS A 224 -19.48 -10.27 3.35
CA LYS A 224 -20.92 -10.13 3.58
C LYS A 224 -21.25 -10.10 5.08
N SER A 225 -20.68 -11.01 5.87
CA SER A 225 -20.87 -10.99 7.34
C SER A 225 -20.37 -9.69 7.97
N VAL A 226 -19.28 -9.13 7.46
CA VAL A 226 -18.78 -7.81 7.88
C VAL A 226 -19.78 -6.71 7.56
N VAL A 227 -20.36 -6.69 6.35
CA VAL A 227 -21.41 -5.72 5.99
C VAL A 227 -22.63 -5.87 6.90
N ASP A 228 -23.06 -7.10 7.18
CA ASP A 228 -24.18 -7.35 8.09
C ASP A 228 -23.91 -6.78 9.49
N CYS A 229 -22.71 -7.00 10.05
CA CYS A 229 -22.32 -6.44 11.34
C CYS A 229 -22.15 -4.91 11.31
N GLU A 230 -21.62 -4.35 10.22
CA GLU A 230 -21.34 -2.91 10.12
C GLU A 230 -22.64 -2.08 9.96
N PHE A 231 -23.63 -2.59 9.22
CA PHE A 231 -24.80 -1.80 8.80
C PHE A 231 -26.14 -2.31 9.31
N ILE A 232 -26.28 -3.60 9.63
CA ILE A 232 -27.57 -4.21 9.98
C ILE A 232 -27.67 -4.46 11.48
N ASP A 233 -26.74 -5.26 12.02
CA ASP A 233 -26.68 -5.60 13.44
C ASP A 233 -25.31 -5.23 14.02
N THR A 234 -25.20 -3.98 14.46
CA THR A 234 -23.98 -3.44 15.06
C THR A 234 -23.69 -4.01 16.45
N THR A 235 -24.60 -4.81 17.02
CA THR A 235 -24.39 -5.48 18.31
C THR A 235 -23.78 -6.87 18.15
N GLN A 236 -23.87 -7.45 16.95
CA GLN A 236 -23.28 -8.73 16.64
C GLN A 236 -21.75 -8.64 16.63
N GLN A 237 -21.11 -9.54 17.38
CA GLN A 237 -19.65 -9.67 17.33
C GLN A 237 -19.25 -10.45 16.08
N LEU A 238 -18.38 -9.85 15.26
CA LEU A 238 -17.83 -10.50 14.09
C LEU A 238 -16.97 -11.71 14.51
N THR A 239 -17.35 -12.90 14.05
CA THR A 239 -16.62 -14.14 14.31
C THR A 239 -15.88 -14.57 13.04
N GLY A 240 -14.55 -14.69 13.13
CA GLY A 240 -13.69 -15.09 12.02
C GLY A 240 -12.55 -14.11 11.76
N ALA A 241 -11.73 -14.43 10.77
CA ALA A 241 -10.61 -13.61 10.34
C ALA A 241 -10.48 -13.65 8.81
N TRP A 242 -9.89 -12.60 8.24
CA TRP A 242 -9.52 -12.59 6.83
C TRP A 242 -8.47 -13.66 6.57
N LEU A 243 -8.68 -14.44 5.51
CA LEU A 243 -7.72 -15.41 5.04
C LEU A 243 -6.76 -14.75 4.05
N TRP A 244 -5.49 -15.10 4.15
CA TRP A 244 -4.42 -14.54 3.32
C TRP A 244 -3.72 -15.67 2.56
N ALA A 245 -3.44 -15.43 1.29
CA ALA A 245 -2.48 -16.22 0.52
C ALA A 245 -1.08 -15.62 0.72
N LYS A 246 -0.06 -16.50 0.76
CA LYS A 246 1.32 -16.12 1.07
C LYS A 246 2.26 -16.58 -0.06
N PRO A 247 2.11 -16.02 -1.27
CA PRO A 247 2.92 -16.47 -2.39
C PRO A 247 4.37 -16.02 -2.22
N THR A 248 5.28 -16.86 -2.70
CA THR A 248 6.69 -16.51 -2.85
C THR A 248 6.86 -15.53 -4.00
N ILE A 249 7.67 -14.50 -3.78
CA ILE A 249 8.04 -13.50 -4.77
C ILE A 249 9.33 -13.91 -5.47
N ASN A 250 9.33 -13.83 -6.79
CA ASN A 250 10.48 -14.05 -7.65
C ASN A 250 10.97 -12.70 -8.20
N SER A 251 12.29 -12.50 -8.21
CA SER A 251 12.95 -11.33 -8.82
C SER A 251 13.16 -11.49 -10.32
#